data_AF-A0A6L7GJP9-F1
#
_entry.id   AF-A0A6L7GJP9-F1
#
_cell.length_a   1.000
_cell.length_b   1.000
_cell.length_c   1.000
_cell.angle_alpha   90.00
_cell.angle_beta   90.00
_cell.angle_gamma   90.00
#
_symmetry.space_group_name_H-M   'P 1'
#
loop_
_entity.id
_entity.type
_entity.pdbx_description
1 polymer ?
#
loop_
_entity_poly.entity_id
_entity_poly.type
_entity_poly.pdbx_seq_one_letter_code
_entity_poly.pdbx_strand_id
1 'polypeptide(L)'
;MTGLVEILHPHDDAGRIRYLRDADGYALVDGWESALEDLHKLDQYSTTPTDYDPADLDRTTRYIAYPWRRTIVRLPEASVFHRLRTARNRFLITDDEQRSWTSGLIAIAGLSVGGSVLSVCALTGARRLRIADPDTLGPSNLNRLVGSVCDLGVPKTTLAYRRVLEADPYAVVETFPGGFHPDMADRFIGGGATPRARVLVEEMDDLAMKVRIRHHARAAHVPVIMVTDNGDDVILDIERFDLEPDRPLFHGRAGDVETLTDDELRKPERRVEIAGTIVGDDVADRLKVALGEVGKTIPSWPQLGTAATLAGVVGALAARKVICGADLPSGRHHVRVSDLG
;
A
#
# COMPACT_ATOMS: atom_id res chain seq x y z
N MET A 1 17.55 -13.01 -8.10
CA MET A 1 17.76 -11.72 -7.42
C MET A 1 17.01 -10.65 -8.19
N THR A 2 15.93 -10.14 -7.61
CA THR A 2 15.27 -8.92 -8.07
C THR A 2 16.22 -7.76 -7.76
N GLY A 3 16.80 -7.15 -8.79
CA GLY A 3 17.74 -6.03 -8.61
C GLY A 3 17.04 -4.88 -7.87
N LEU A 4 17.69 -4.36 -6.83
CA LEU A 4 17.26 -3.15 -6.15
C LEU A 4 17.48 -1.94 -7.08
N VAL A 5 16.77 -0.85 -6.82
CA VAL A 5 17.05 0.43 -7.47
C VAL A 5 18.40 0.95 -6.99
N GLU A 6 19.23 1.44 -7.91
CA GLU A 6 20.45 2.17 -7.58
C GLU A 6 20.16 3.66 -7.74
N ILE A 7 20.40 4.46 -6.69
CA ILE A 7 20.32 5.92 -6.72
C ILE A 7 21.75 6.46 -6.77
N LEU A 8 22.14 7.01 -7.92
CA LEU A 8 23.52 7.35 -8.24
C LEU A 8 23.72 8.88 -8.29
N HIS A 9 24.80 9.35 -7.68
CA HIS A 9 25.23 10.75 -7.74
C HIS A 9 25.93 11.04 -9.09
N PRO A 10 25.62 12.15 -9.79
CA PRO A 10 26.17 12.43 -11.12
C PRO A 10 27.71 12.42 -11.18
N HIS A 11 28.39 12.87 -10.13
CA HIS A 11 29.84 12.94 -10.08
C HIS A 11 30.47 11.69 -9.47
N ASP A 12 30.05 11.32 -8.26
CA ASP A 12 30.66 10.24 -7.48
C ASP A 12 30.48 8.88 -8.17
N ASP A 13 29.35 8.70 -8.87
CA ASP A 13 28.99 7.46 -9.56
C ASP A 13 29.09 7.57 -11.10
N ALA A 14 29.78 8.58 -11.62
CA ALA A 14 29.87 8.84 -13.07
C ALA A 14 30.34 7.60 -13.87
N GLY A 15 31.25 6.82 -13.30
CA GLY A 15 31.71 5.56 -13.89
C GLY A 15 30.61 4.50 -14.00
N ARG A 16 29.79 4.34 -12.94
CA ARG A 16 28.66 3.40 -12.92
C ARG A 16 27.56 3.83 -13.88
N ILE A 17 27.27 5.13 -13.94
CA ILE A 17 26.30 5.71 -14.88
C ILE A 17 26.71 5.44 -16.33
N ARG A 18 27.98 5.70 -16.69
CA ARG A 18 28.51 5.38 -18.03
C ARG A 18 28.44 3.89 -18.32
N TYR A 19 28.84 3.04 -17.37
CA TYR A 19 28.77 1.59 -17.55
C TYR A 19 27.34 1.12 -17.87
N LEU A 20 26.35 1.55 -17.09
CA LEU A 20 24.96 1.15 -17.29
C LEU A 20 24.43 1.60 -18.66
N ARG A 21 24.79 2.80 -19.11
CA ARG A 21 24.34 3.35 -20.40
C ARG A 21 25.05 2.73 -21.59
N ASP A 22 26.37 2.65 -21.54
CA ASP A 22 27.20 2.37 -22.72
C ASP A 22 27.49 0.87 -22.85
N ALA A 23 27.79 0.20 -21.73
CA ALA A 23 28.19 -1.20 -21.72
C ALA A 23 27.02 -2.16 -21.49
N ASP A 24 26.12 -1.82 -20.56
CA ASP A 24 24.91 -2.61 -20.27
C ASP A 24 23.68 -2.09 -21.03
N GLY A 25 23.81 -1.05 -21.87
CA GLY A 25 22.76 -0.62 -22.80
C GLY A 25 21.42 -0.22 -22.15
N TYR A 26 21.44 0.32 -20.92
CA TYR A 26 20.23 0.83 -20.28
C TYR A 26 19.71 2.06 -21.04
N ALA A 27 18.41 2.08 -21.30
CA ALA A 27 17.76 3.25 -21.89
C ALA A 27 17.83 4.44 -20.92
N LEU A 28 18.24 5.61 -21.40
CA LEU A 28 18.20 6.85 -20.61
C LEU A 28 16.85 7.54 -20.79
N VAL A 29 16.20 7.85 -19.68
CA VAL A 29 15.06 8.78 -19.62
C VAL A 29 15.51 10.03 -18.87
N ASP A 30 15.41 11.21 -19.48
CA ASP A 30 15.69 12.47 -18.78
C ASP A 30 14.38 13.09 -18.28
N GLY A 31 14.18 13.09 -16.97
CA GLY A 31 13.01 13.66 -16.32
C GLY A 31 13.16 15.14 -15.96
N TRP A 32 14.34 15.76 -16.17
CA TRP A 32 14.51 17.18 -15.85
C TRP A 32 13.76 18.11 -16.79
N GLU A 33 13.61 17.74 -18.06
CA GLU A 33 12.94 18.59 -19.05
C GLU A 33 11.51 18.96 -18.59
N SER A 34 10.72 17.95 -18.21
CA SER A 34 9.37 18.16 -17.69
C SER A 34 9.36 18.72 -16.25
N ALA A 35 10.35 18.35 -15.43
CA ALA A 35 10.45 18.85 -14.06
C ALA A 35 10.72 20.36 -14.00
N LEU A 36 11.58 20.91 -14.87
CA LEU A 36 11.88 22.34 -14.90
C LEU A 36 10.66 23.19 -15.20
N GLU A 37 9.85 22.76 -16.17
CA GLU A 37 8.61 23.47 -16.52
C GLU A 37 7.63 23.49 -15.35
N ASP A 38 7.45 22.35 -14.67
CA ASP A 38 6.57 22.24 -13.52
C ASP A 38 7.11 23.02 -12.31
N LEU A 39 8.42 22.98 -12.03
CA LEU A 39 9.05 23.77 -10.97
C LEU A 39 8.87 25.28 -11.21
N HIS A 40 9.11 25.74 -12.43
CA HIS A 40 8.92 27.15 -12.78
C HIS A 40 7.49 27.61 -12.52
N LYS A 41 6.49 26.80 -12.94
CA LYS A 41 5.08 27.08 -12.65
C LYS A 41 4.79 27.11 -11.15
N LEU A 42 5.34 26.18 -10.38
CA LEU A 42 5.12 26.12 -8.92
C LEU A 42 5.76 27.33 -8.21
N ASP A 43 6.97 27.71 -8.60
CA ASP A 43 7.73 28.77 -7.94
C ASP A 43 7.13 30.16 -8.18
N GLN A 44 6.36 30.38 -9.26
CA GLN A 44 5.55 31.59 -9.47
C GLN A 44 4.52 31.83 -8.35
N TYR A 45 4.09 30.77 -7.65
CA TYR A 45 3.06 30.83 -6.60
C TYR A 45 3.59 30.46 -5.21
N SER A 46 4.92 30.34 -5.05
CA SER A 46 5.56 30.00 -3.78
C SER A 46 6.33 31.18 -3.22
N THR A 47 6.18 31.44 -1.92
CA THR A 47 7.03 32.39 -1.18
C THR A 47 8.38 31.79 -0.81
N THR A 48 8.56 30.48 -1.02
CA THR A 48 9.82 29.75 -0.85
C THR A 48 10.11 28.96 -2.14
N PRO A 49 10.88 29.54 -3.06
CA PRO A 49 11.28 28.88 -4.30
C PRO A 49 12.03 27.57 -4.02
N THR A 50 12.09 26.68 -4.99
CA THR A 50 12.90 25.46 -4.86
C THR A 50 14.37 25.85 -4.93
N ASP A 51 15.20 25.31 -4.04
CA ASP A 51 16.66 25.53 -4.09
C ASP A 51 17.28 24.64 -5.18
N TYR A 52 17.31 25.13 -6.42
CA TYR A 52 18.02 24.52 -7.54
C TYR A 52 18.64 25.60 -8.42
N ASP A 53 19.77 25.29 -9.05
CA ASP A 53 20.41 26.16 -10.04
C ASP A 53 20.11 25.64 -11.44
N PRO A 54 19.34 26.35 -12.29
CA PRO A 54 19.12 25.95 -13.68
C PRO A 54 20.41 25.82 -14.50
N ALA A 55 21.48 26.51 -14.11
CA ALA A 55 22.79 26.41 -14.76
C ALA A 55 23.63 25.23 -14.24
N ASP A 56 23.29 24.68 -13.07
CA ASP A 56 23.96 23.55 -12.43
C ASP A 56 22.95 22.62 -11.74
N LEU A 57 22.27 21.82 -12.58
CA LEU A 57 21.30 20.83 -12.11
C LEU A 57 21.96 19.64 -11.41
N ASP A 58 23.26 19.41 -11.61
CA ASP A 58 23.91 18.19 -11.12
C ASP A 58 23.86 18.11 -9.59
N ARG A 59 23.94 19.25 -8.90
CA ARG A 59 23.77 19.35 -7.44
C ARG A 59 22.45 18.75 -6.94
N THR A 60 21.37 18.94 -7.69
CA THR A 60 20.03 18.46 -7.33
C THR A 60 19.58 17.29 -8.21
N THR A 61 20.49 16.63 -8.93
CA THR A 61 20.19 15.49 -9.81
C THR A 61 20.58 14.18 -9.15
N ARG A 62 19.79 13.13 -9.39
CA ARG A 62 20.20 11.73 -9.21
C ARG A 62 19.88 10.92 -10.46
N TYR A 63 20.70 9.91 -10.74
CA TYR A 63 20.41 8.91 -11.75
C TYR A 63 19.86 7.66 -11.07
N ILE A 64 18.66 7.26 -11.45
CA ILE A 64 17.93 6.15 -10.85
C ILE A 64 17.95 4.96 -11.81
N ALA A 65 18.68 3.91 -11.48
CA ALA A 65 18.72 2.70 -12.30
C ALA A 65 17.63 1.72 -11.87
N TYR A 66 16.83 1.26 -12.83
CA TYR A 66 15.78 0.26 -12.66
C TYR A 66 16.17 -1.02 -13.40
N PRO A 67 16.79 -2.00 -12.73
CA PRO A 67 17.34 -3.18 -13.41
C PRO A 67 16.28 -4.00 -14.17
N TRP A 68 15.06 -4.08 -13.61
CA TRP A 68 13.96 -4.82 -14.23
C TRP A 68 13.38 -4.15 -15.48
N ARG A 69 13.66 -2.85 -15.69
CA ARG A 69 13.30 -2.13 -16.93
C ARG A 69 14.47 -2.00 -17.90
N ARG A 70 15.71 -2.27 -17.44
CA ARG A 70 16.95 -1.88 -18.13
C ARG A 70 16.90 -0.39 -18.51
N THR A 71 16.54 0.45 -17.54
CA THR A 71 16.36 1.89 -17.73
C THR A 71 17.07 2.64 -16.62
N ILE A 72 17.74 3.73 -16.97
CA ILE A 72 18.29 4.70 -16.03
C ILE A 72 17.57 6.04 -16.24
N VAL A 73 17.09 6.64 -15.15
CA VAL A 73 16.31 7.88 -15.21
C VAL A 73 17.08 8.99 -14.53
N ARG A 74 17.36 10.08 -15.24
CA ARG A 74 17.91 11.31 -14.65
C ARG A 74 16.76 12.11 -14.04
N LEU A 75 16.75 12.30 -12.72
CA LEU A 75 15.66 12.95 -11.99
C LEU A 75 16.18 13.99 -11.00
N PRO A 76 15.32 14.95 -10.58
CA PRO A 76 15.59 15.74 -9.39
C PRO A 76 15.74 14.86 -8.15
N GLU A 77 16.50 15.33 -7.17
CA GLU A 77 16.73 14.67 -5.90
C GLU A 77 15.46 14.58 -5.04
N ALA A 78 15.54 13.82 -3.94
CA ALA A 78 14.38 13.35 -3.19
C ALA A 78 13.40 14.44 -2.73
N SER A 79 13.91 15.60 -2.31
CA SER A 79 13.12 16.75 -1.83
C SER A 79 12.39 17.46 -2.98
N VAL A 80 13.13 17.78 -4.05
CA VAL A 80 12.61 18.44 -5.26
C VAL A 80 11.58 17.56 -5.94
N PHE A 81 11.89 16.27 -6.13
CA PHE A 81 10.97 15.31 -6.74
C PHE A 81 9.71 15.12 -5.89
N HIS A 82 9.82 15.15 -4.55
CA HIS A 82 8.62 15.10 -3.69
C HIS A 82 7.72 16.30 -3.91
N ARG A 83 8.29 17.51 -3.90
CA ARG A 83 7.54 18.76 -4.10
C ARG A 83 6.80 18.75 -5.43
N LEU A 84 7.47 18.34 -6.51
CA LEU A 84 6.86 18.21 -7.83
C LEU A 84 5.60 17.33 -7.82
N ARG A 85 5.63 16.22 -7.07
CA ARG A 85 4.50 15.29 -6.98
C ARG A 85 3.36 15.79 -6.11
N THR A 86 3.63 16.58 -5.07
CA THR A 86 2.64 16.86 -4.02
C THR A 86 2.18 18.31 -3.94
N ALA A 87 2.93 19.28 -4.48
CA ALA A 87 2.66 20.71 -4.28
C ALA A 87 1.26 21.15 -4.75
N ARG A 88 0.73 20.55 -5.83
CA ARG A 88 -0.62 20.85 -6.34
C ARG A 88 -1.74 20.40 -5.38
N ASN A 89 -1.44 19.47 -4.47
CA ASN A 89 -2.41 18.92 -3.52
C ASN A 89 -2.51 19.73 -2.22
N ARG A 90 -1.67 20.76 -2.01
CA ARG A 90 -1.44 21.42 -0.70
C ARG A 90 -2.68 21.99 0.01
N PHE A 91 -3.77 22.24 -0.72
CA PHE A 91 -5.04 22.71 -0.13
C PHE A 91 -6.04 21.59 0.18
N LEU A 92 -5.79 20.38 -0.33
CA LEU A 92 -6.57 19.16 -0.07
C LEU A 92 -5.84 18.22 0.90
N ILE A 93 -4.50 18.31 0.94
CA ILE A 93 -3.59 17.70 1.90
C ILE A 93 -2.61 18.80 2.28
N THR A 94 -2.79 19.41 3.44
CA THR A 94 -1.93 20.51 3.90
C THR A 94 -0.47 20.08 3.98
N ASP A 95 0.47 21.04 4.01
CA ASP A 95 1.89 20.71 4.10
C ASP A 95 2.22 19.89 5.36
N ASP A 96 1.52 20.14 6.47
CA ASP A 96 1.68 19.43 7.74
C ASP A 96 1.16 17.98 7.65
N GLU A 97 -0.01 17.81 7.03
CA GLU A 97 -0.59 16.51 6.72
C GLU A 97 0.31 15.73 5.76
N GLN A 98 0.82 16.37 4.70
CA GLN A 98 1.72 15.74 3.74
C GLN A 98 3.01 15.30 4.41
N ARG A 99 3.61 16.10 5.31
CA ARG A 99 4.79 15.68 6.09
C ARG A 99 4.49 14.47 6.99
N SER A 100 3.34 14.48 7.66
CA SER A 100 2.90 13.36 8.50
C SER A 100 2.67 12.09 7.68
N TRP A 101 2.01 12.23 6.53
CA TRP A 101 1.73 11.13 5.61
C TRP A 101 2.98 10.53 4.98
N THR A 102 3.89 11.38 4.50
CA THR A 102 5.16 10.96 3.90
C THR A 102 6.06 10.22 4.90
N SER A 103 6.10 10.67 6.15
CA SER A 103 6.92 10.08 7.22
C SER A 103 6.26 8.92 7.96
N GLY A 104 4.93 8.80 7.86
CA GLY A 104 4.16 7.75 8.51
C GLY A 104 4.47 6.38 7.90
N LEU A 105 4.90 5.45 8.75
CA LEU A 105 5.11 4.06 8.35
C LEU A 105 3.78 3.32 8.24
N ILE A 106 3.47 2.78 7.07
CA ILE A 106 2.28 1.97 6.82
C ILE A 106 2.71 0.51 6.65
N ALA A 107 2.11 -0.38 7.43
CA ALA A 107 2.26 -1.82 7.25
C ALA A 107 1.05 -2.38 6.49
N ILE A 108 1.26 -3.20 5.46
CA ILE A 108 0.20 -3.76 4.62
C ILE A 108 0.43 -5.27 4.48
N ALA A 109 -0.48 -6.06 5.02
CA ALA A 109 -0.45 -7.53 4.94
C ALA A 109 -1.53 -8.01 3.98
N GLY A 110 -1.15 -8.73 2.92
CA GLY A 110 -2.00 -9.05 1.77
C GLY A 110 -1.91 -7.97 0.70
N LEU A 111 -1.56 -8.37 -0.53
CA LEU A 111 -1.30 -7.49 -1.68
C LEU A 111 -2.26 -7.74 -2.85
N SER A 112 -3.40 -8.38 -2.59
CA SER A 112 -4.55 -8.30 -3.50
C SER A 112 -5.21 -6.92 -3.36
N VAL A 113 -6.31 -6.82 -2.61
CA VAL A 113 -6.97 -5.52 -2.33
C VAL A 113 -6.00 -4.56 -1.63
N GLY A 114 -5.16 -5.05 -0.72
CA GLY A 114 -4.10 -4.26 -0.08
C GLY A 114 -3.06 -3.71 -1.07
N GLY A 115 -2.88 -4.33 -2.24
CA GLY A 115 -2.06 -3.79 -3.32
C GLY A 115 -2.66 -2.54 -3.97
N SER A 116 -3.99 -2.46 -4.06
CA SER A 116 -4.71 -1.25 -4.46
C SER A 116 -4.56 -0.14 -3.42
N VAL A 117 -4.67 -0.48 -2.13
CA VAL A 117 -4.45 0.48 -1.02
C VAL A 117 -3.03 1.03 -1.08
N LEU A 118 -2.02 0.14 -1.19
CA LEU A 118 -0.61 0.50 -1.34
C LEU A 118 -0.39 1.49 -2.50
N SER A 119 -1.00 1.20 -3.65
CA SER A 119 -0.86 2.03 -4.85
C SER A 119 -1.38 3.44 -4.62
N VAL A 120 -2.57 3.58 -4.02
CA VAL A 120 -3.14 4.90 -3.70
C VAL A 120 -2.32 5.61 -2.61
N CYS A 121 -1.79 4.87 -1.63
CA CYS A 121 -0.87 5.44 -0.64
C CYS A 121 0.37 6.05 -1.29
N ALA A 122 1.03 5.33 -2.19
CA ALA A 122 2.20 5.81 -2.92
C ALA A 122 1.86 7.01 -3.83
N LEU A 123 0.72 6.97 -4.53
CA LEU A 123 0.25 8.08 -5.37
C LEU A 123 0.00 9.37 -4.59
N THR A 124 -0.46 9.25 -3.34
CA THR A 124 -0.73 10.39 -2.45
C THR A 124 0.48 10.82 -1.59
N GLY A 125 1.65 10.23 -1.84
CA GLY A 125 2.92 10.70 -1.28
C GLY A 125 3.42 9.97 -0.04
N ALA A 126 2.82 8.84 0.36
CA ALA A 126 3.41 7.96 1.39
C ALA A 126 4.76 7.42 0.91
N ARG A 127 5.77 7.39 1.80
CA ARG A 127 7.12 6.91 1.47
C ARG A 127 7.67 5.83 2.40
N ARG A 128 7.01 5.51 3.51
CA ARG A 128 7.48 4.49 4.45
C ARG A 128 6.51 3.32 4.49
N LEU A 129 6.94 2.18 3.96
CA LEU A 129 6.06 1.07 3.66
C LEU A 129 6.69 -0.25 4.12
N ARG A 130 5.88 -1.11 4.73
CA ARG A 130 6.16 -2.52 4.96
C ARG A 130 5.08 -3.33 4.27
N ILE A 131 5.46 -4.27 3.41
CA ILE A 131 4.50 -5.05 2.63
C ILE A 131 4.75 -6.54 2.78
N ALA A 132 3.69 -7.32 3.01
CA ALA A 132 3.77 -8.75 3.22
C ALA A 132 2.74 -9.49 2.36
N ASP A 133 3.19 -10.45 1.55
CA ASP A 133 2.32 -11.35 0.80
C ASP A 133 3.14 -12.57 0.36
N PRO A 134 2.66 -13.81 0.60
CA PRO A 134 3.37 -15.03 0.24
C PRO A 134 3.19 -15.44 -1.23
N ASP A 135 2.23 -14.86 -1.94
CA ASP A 135 1.82 -15.34 -3.26
C ASP A 135 2.63 -14.72 -4.40
N THR A 136 2.54 -15.38 -5.55
CA THR A 136 2.92 -14.86 -6.86
C THR A 136 1.70 -14.40 -7.66
N LEU A 137 1.90 -13.54 -8.65
CA LEU A 137 0.84 -13.12 -9.57
C LEU A 137 0.34 -14.30 -10.41
N GLY A 138 -0.95 -14.63 -10.29
CA GLY A 138 -1.65 -15.58 -11.15
C GLY A 138 -2.56 -14.90 -12.18
N PRO A 139 -2.96 -15.60 -13.26
CA PRO A 139 -3.86 -15.05 -14.28
C PRO A 139 -5.20 -14.57 -13.71
N SER A 140 -5.76 -15.30 -12.74
CA SER A 140 -7.01 -14.95 -12.06
C SER A 140 -6.89 -13.67 -11.22
N ASN A 141 -5.69 -13.15 -10.96
CA ASN A 141 -5.51 -11.88 -10.27
C ASN A 141 -5.57 -10.67 -11.21
N LEU A 142 -5.34 -10.85 -12.51
CA LEU A 142 -5.29 -9.76 -13.50
C LEU A 142 -6.65 -9.08 -13.73
N ASN A 143 -7.73 -9.63 -13.18
CA ASN A 143 -9.05 -9.00 -13.21
C ASN A 143 -9.19 -7.84 -12.19
N ARG A 144 -8.28 -7.75 -11.21
CA ARG A 144 -8.39 -6.79 -10.10
C ARG A 144 -7.06 -6.19 -9.63
N LEU A 145 -5.94 -6.83 -9.93
CA LEU A 145 -4.62 -6.29 -9.66
C LEU A 145 -4.06 -5.66 -10.92
N VAL A 146 -3.49 -4.46 -10.75
CA VAL A 146 -2.80 -3.75 -11.84
C VAL A 146 -1.44 -4.42 -12.10
N GLY A 147 -1.47 -5.57 -12.78
CA GLY A 147 -0.31 -6.35 -13.20
C GLY A 147 -0.18 -6.45 -14.73
N SER A 148 0.85 -7.16 -15.17
CA SER A 148 1.08 -7.48 -16.58
C SER A 148 1.06 -8.99 -16.79
N VAL A 149 0.63 -9.44 -17.98
CA VAL A 149 0.80 -10.84 -18.40
C VAL A 149 2.28 -11.26 -18.46
N CYS A 150 3.19 -10.29 -18.61
CA CYS A 150 4.64 -10.52 -18.57
C CYS A 150 5.18 -10.77 -17.15
N ASP A 151 4.38 -10.51 -16.12
CA ASP A 151 4.76 -10.61 -14.70
C ASP A 151 4.15 -11.84 -14.01
N LEU A 152 3.49 -12.74 -14.76
CA LEU A 152 2.92 -13.97 -14.21
C LEU A 152 4.00 -14.82 -13.53
N GLY A 153 3.71 -15.34 -12.34
CA GLY A 153 4.65 -16.09 -11.51
C GLY A 153 5.66 -15.25 -10.73
N VAL A 154 5.67 -13.93 -10.88
CA VAL A 154 6.50 -13.03 -10.06
C VAL A 154 5.83 -12.82 -8.70
N PRO A 155 6.59 -12.82 -7.57
CA PRO A 155 6.03 -12.53 -6.24
C PRO A 155 5.28 -11.19 -6.20
N LYS A 156 4.08 -11.16 -5.60
CA LYS A 156 3.27 -9.93 -5.48
C LYS A 156 4.04 -8.82 -4.75
N THR A 157 4.80 -9.17 -3.71
CA THR A 157 5.69 -8.24 -3.00
C THR A 157 6.73 -7.59 -3.90
N THR A 158 7.29 -8.35 -4.85
CA THR A 158 8.23 -7.81 -5.84
C THR A 158 7.54 -6.83 -6.79
N LEU A 159 6.36 -7.17 -7.31
CA LEU A 159 5.63 -6.30 -8.23
C LEU A 159 5.18 -5.01 -7.55
N ALA A 160 4.68 -5.12 -6.33
CA ALA A 160 4.31 -4.00 -5.48
C ALA A 160 5.52 -3.07 -5.20
N TYR A 161 6.66 -3.65 -4.79
CA TYR A 161 7.92 -2.91 -4.59
C TYR A 161 8.33 -2.13 -5.84
N ARG A 162 8.36 -2.81 -6.99
CA ARG A 162 8.72 -2.18 -8.26
C ARG A 162 7.79 -1.03 -8.60
N ARG A 163 6.48 -1.23 -8.48
CA ARG A 163 5.48 -0.20 -8.82
C ARG A 163 5.59 1.03 -7.92
N VAL A 164 5.82 0.83 -6.62
CA VAL A 164 6.04 1.95 -5.69
C VAL A 164 7.27 2.73 -6.10
N LEU A 165 8.40 2.07 -6.39
CA LEU A 165 9.64 2.76 -6.75
C LEU A 165 9.62 3.38 -8.16
N GLU A 166 8.84 2.82 -9.09
CA GLU A 166 8.58 3.44 -10.39
C GLU A 166 7.78 4.74 -10.26
N ALA A 167 6.95 4.88 -9.21
CA ALA A 167 6.22 6.11 -8.91
C ALA A 167 7.03 7.09 -8.03
N ASP A 168 7.81 6.57 -7.09
CA ASP A 168 8.71 7.34 -6.23
C ASP A 168 9.97 6.54 -5.85
N PRO A 169 11.11 6.80 -6.51
CA PRO A 169 12.32 6.04 -6.25
C PRO A 169 12.91 6.29 -4.87
N TYR A 170 12.44 7.32 -4.17
CA TYR A 170 12.91 7.69 -2.83
C TYR A 170 12.03 7.12 -1.71
N ALA A 171 11.03 6.30 -2.05
CA ALA A 171 10.27 5.55 -1.06
C ALA A 171 11.12 4.43 -0.43
N VAL A 172 10.91 4.19 0.86
CA VAL A 172 11.52 3.11 1.63
C VAL A 172 10.49 2.00 1.78
N VAL A 173 10.72 0.89 1.10
CA VAL A 173 9.82 -0.27 1.09
C VAL A 173 10.55 -1.49 1.62
N GLU A 174 10.13 -1.98 2.79
CA GLU A 174 10.60 -3.25 3.34
C GLU A 174 9.60 -4.36 2.95
N THR A 175 10.11 -5.46 2.41
CA THR A 175 9.28 -6.56 1.90
C THR A 175 9.39 -7.81 2.76
N PHE A 176 8.27 -8.49 2.93
CA PHE A 176 8.13 -9.75 3.66
C PHE A 176 7.49 -10.80 2.72
N PRO A 177 8.30 -11.42 1.84
CA PRO A 177 7.80 -12.30 0.78
C PRO A 177 7.24 -13.63 1.30
N GLY A 178 7.41 -13.95 2.59
CA GLY A 178 6.76 -15.10 3.23
C GLY A 178 5.37 -14.80 3.78
N GLY A 179 4.84 -13.59 3.57
CA GLY A 179 3.63 -13.13 4.25
C GLY A 179 3.91 -12.69 5.70
N PHE A 180 2.84 -12.46 6.46
CA PHE A 180 2.93 -12.18 7.90
C PHE A 180 2.97 -13.49 8.70
N HIS A 181 3.82 -13.54 9.71
CA HIS A 181 3.83 -14.58 10.73
C HIS A 181 4.10 -13.94 12.12
N PRO A 182 3.62 -14.52 13.23
CA PRO A 182 3.76 -13.91 14.56
C PRO A 182 5.21 -13.61 14.99
N ASP A 183 6.18 -14.43 14.56
CA ASP A 183 7.61 -14.25 14.87
C ASP A 183 8.23 -12.98 14.26
N MET A 184 7.64 -12.44 13.19
CA MET A 184 8.05 -11.20 12.55
C MET A 184 7.22 -9.99 12.98
N ALA A 185 6.29 -10.13 13.94
CA ALA A 185 5.42 -9.03 14.37
C ALA A 185 6.21 -7.80 14.82
N ASP A 186 7.31 -8.00 15.57
CA ASP A 186 8.19 -6.90 15.99
C ASP A 186 8.83 -6.19 14.80
N ARG A 187 9.19 -6.90 13.73
CA ARG A 187 9.74 -6.25 12.53
C ARG A 187 8.67 -5.63 11.64
N PHE A 188 7.50 -6.25 11.57
CA PHE A 188 6.44 -5.83 10.67
C PHE A 188 5.60 -4.68 11.24
N ILE A 189 5.08 -4.84 12.45
CA ILE A 189 4.25 -3.86 13.16
C ILE A 189 5.13 -2.90 13.97
N GLY A 190 6.15 -3.43 14.66
CA GLY A 190 7.01 -2.62 15.54
C GLY A 190 6.38 -2.28 16.89
N GLY A 191 7.01 -1.38 17.63
CA GLY A 191 6.62 -1.05 19.01
C GLY A 191 7.68 -1.35 20.08
N GLY A 192 8.88 -1.77 19.67
CA GLY A 192 10.07 -1.96 20.51
C GLY A 192 11.31 -1.29 19.89
N ALA A 193 12.33 -2.08 19.58
CA ALA A 193 13.57 -1.61 18.95
C ALA A 193 13.42 -1.19 17.47
N THR A 194 12.25 -1.45 16.88
CA THR A 194 11.92 -1.16 15.48
C THR A 194 10.87 -0.06 15.39
N PRO A 195 10.90 0.77 14.33
CA PRO A 195 9.87 1.77 14.10
C PRO A 195 8.47 1.13 14.08
N ARG A 196 7.58 1.70 14.88
CA ARG A 196 6.17 1.29 14.94
C ARG A 196 5.41 1.80 13.72
N ALA A 197 4.61 0.94 13.11
CA ALA A 197 3.67 1.32 12.07
C ALA A 197 2.62 2.28 12.66
N ARG A 198 2.28 3.31 11.89
CA ARG A 198 1.25 4.28 12.27
C ARG A 198 -0.15 3.75 11.96
N VAL A 199 -0.26 2.87 10.97
CA VAL A 199 -1.47 2.15 10.56
C VAL A 199 -1.05 0.78 10.02
N LEU A 200 -1.83 -0.25 10.36
CA LEU A 200 -1.82 -1.54 9.70
C LEU A 200 -3.02 -1.64 8.75
N VAL A 201 -2.78 -2.04 7.51
CA VAL A 201 -3.80 -2.44 6.54
C VAL A 201 -3.77 -3.97 6.44
N GLU A 202 -4.87 -4.62 6.75
CA GLU A 202 -4.96 -6.09 6.86
C GLU A 202 -5.92 -6.65 5.81
N GLU A 203 -5.36 -7.33 4.80
CA GLU A 203 -6.03 -7.80 3.59
C GLU A 203 -5.63 -9.25 3.24
N MET A 204 -5.28 -10.07 4.23
CA MET A 204 -4.91 -11.47 4.06
C MET A 204 -6.15 -12.38 3.93
N ASP A 205 -6.00 -13.59 3.37
CA ASP A 205 -7.11 -14.57 3.29
C ASP A 205 -7.10 -15.61 4.43
N ASP A 206 -5.97 -15.74 5.15
CA ASP A 206 -5.84 -16.66 6.29
C ASP A 206 -6.43 -16.01 7.55
N LEU A 207 -7.59 -16.53 7.98
CA LEU A 207 -8.32 -16.08 9.17
C LEU A 207 -7.49 -16.19 10.46
N ALA A 208 -6.68 -17.24 10.62
CA ALA A 208 -5.82 -17.36 11.79
C ALA A 208 -4.81 -16.21 11.83
N MET A 209 -4.18 -15.91 10.69
CA MET A 209 -3.25 -14.78 10.60
C MET A 209 -3.94 -13.42 10.79
N LYS A 210 -5.19 -13.26 10.31
CA LYS A 210 -6.01 -12.06 10.58
C LYS A 210 -6.22 -11.81 12.08
N VAL A 211 -6.39 -12.86 12.86
CA VAL A 211 -6.55 -12.78 14.33
C VAL A 211 -5.22 -12.46 14.98
N ARG A 212 -4.15 -13.21 14.65
CA ARG A 212 -2.83 -13.01 15.25
C ARG A 212 -2.29 -11.61 15.00
N ILE A 213 -2.36 -11.12 13.76
CA ILE A 213 -1.84 -9.78 13.42
C ILE A 213 -2.59 -8.67 14.18
N ARG A 214 -3.90 -8.83 14.41
CA ARG A 214 -4.70 -7.89 15.20
C ARG A 214 -4.33 -7.91 16.68
N HIS A 215 -4.06 -9.07 17.27
CA HIS A 215 -3.54 -9.12 18.65
C HIS A 215 -2.23 -8.35 18.79
N HIS A 216 -1.31 -8.53 17.84
CA HIS A 216 -0.04 -7.78 17.84
C HIS A 216 -0.25 -6.27 17.60
N ALA A 217 -1.15 -5.89 16.68
CA ALA A 217 -1.49 -4.49 16.45
C ALA A 217 -2.11 -3.84 17.69
N ARG A 218 -3.05 -4.54 18.36
CA ARG A 218 -3.67 -4.09 19.61
C ARG A 218 -2.65 -3.90 20.71
N ALA A 219 -1.78 -4.89 20.95
CA ALA A 219 -0.70 -4.79 21.93
C ALA A 219 0.27 -3.62 21.63
N ALA A 220 0.55 -3.37 20.35
CA ALA A 220 1.39 -2.27 19.90
C ALA A 220 0.67 -0.91 19.85
N HIS A 221 -0.64 -0.84 20.13
CA HIS A 221 -1.47 0.36 19.97
C HIS A 221 -1.41 0.91 18.53
N VAL A 222 -1.50 0.01 17.55
CA VAL A 222 -1.50 0.34 16.12
C VAL A 222 -2.92 0.18 15.58
N PRO A 223 -3.51 1.22 14.98
CA PRO A 223 -4.83 1.12 14.37
C PRO A 223 -4.81 0.18 13.17
N VAL A 224 -5.88 -0.59 13.00
CA VAL A 224 -6.07 -1.54 11.90
C VAL A 224 -7.16 -1.06 10.98
N ILE A 225 -6.90 -1.13 9.67
CA ILE A 225 -7.84 -0.87 8.60
C ILE A 225 -8.00 -2.14 7.78
N MET A 226 -9.24 -2.50 7.49
CA MET A 226 -9.58 -3.56 6.54
C MET A 226 -10.67 -3.05 5.61
N VAL A 227 -10.53 -3.32 4.32
CA VAL A 227 -11.51 -3.01 3.28
C VAL A 227 -11.95 -4.29 2.60
N THR A 228 -13.25 -4.55 2.60
CA THR A 228 -13.82 -5.77 2.02
C THR A 228 -14.65 -5.43 0.78
N ASP A 229 -14.36 -6.11 -0.33
CA ASP A 229 -15.14 -6.02 -1.57
C ASP A 229 -16.57 -6.56 -1.33
N ASN A 230 -17.56 -5.72 -1.63
CA ASN A 230 -18.98 -6.02 -1.45
C ASN A 230 -19.76 -5.87 -2.77
N GLY A 231 -19.45 -6.71 -3.75
CA GLY A 231 -19.95 -6.55 -5.12
C GLY A 231 -19.20 -5.42 -5.80
N ASP A 232 -19.88 -4.33 -6.14
CA ASP A 232 -19.26 -3.06 -6.57
C ASP A 232 -19.06 -2.07 -5.41
N ASP A 233 -19.61 -2.38 -4.23
CA ASP A 233 -19.50 -1.57 -3.02
C ASP A 233 -18.29 -1.98 -2.17
N VAL A 234 -17.99 -1.19 -1.14
CA VAL A 234 -16.89 -1.46 -0.20
C VAL A 234 -17.36 -1.33 1.24
N ILE A 235 -16.95 -2.29 2.07
CA ILE A 235 -17.06 -2.21 3.53
C ILE A 235 -15.69 -1.80 4.07
N LEU A 236 -15.64 -0.76 4.90
CA LEU A 236 -14.44 -0.30 5.59
C LEU A 236 -14.59 -0.55 7.09
N ASP A 237 -13.70 -1.35 7.66
CA ASP A 237 -13.56 -1.56 9.10
C ASP A 237 -12.33 -0.81 9.62
N ILE A 238 -12.51 -0.06 10.71
CA ILE A 238 -11.46 0.71 11.39
C ILE A 238 -11.43 0.31 12.86
N GLU A 239 -10.30 -0.23 13.32
CA GLU A 239 -10.06 -0.58 14.72
C GLU A 239 -8.96 0.34 15.26
N ARG A 240 -9.35 1.45 15.91
CA ARG A 240 -8.42 2.42 16.51
C ARG A 240 -7.84 1.90 17.82
N PHE A 241 -7.04 0.83 17.78
CA PHE A 241 -6.39 0.30 18.99
C PHE A 241 -5.44 1.31 19.67
N ASP A 242 -5.06 2.38 18.97
CA ASP A 242 -4.36 3.54 19.54
C ASP A 242 -5.24 4.41 20.46
N LEU A 243 -6.56 4.39 20.28
CA LEU A 243 -7.55 5.11 21.10
C LEU A 243 -8.37 4.19 22.01
N GLU A 244 -8.65 2.98 21.54
CA GLU A 244 -9.48 1.96 22.18
C GLU A 244 -8.68 0.65 22.31
N PRO A 245 -7.66 0.58 23.18
CA PRO A 245 -6.76 -0.58 23.28
C PRO A 245 -7.46 -1.86 23.75
N ASP A 246 -8.61 -1.74 24.41
CA ASP A 246 -9.42 -2.87 24.88
C ASP A 246 -10.51 -3.28 23.87
N ARG A 247 -10.55 -2.66 22.69
CA ARG A 247 -11.56 -2.97 21.67
C ARG A 247 -11.49 -4.46 21.28
N PRO A 248 -12.63 -5.17 21.26
CA PRO A 248 -12.70 -6.54 20.75
C PRO A 248 -12.32 -6.61 19.27
N LEU A 249 -11.67 -7.69 18.87
CA LEU A 249 -11.30 -7.88 17.46
C LEU A 249 -12.54 -7.96 16.56
N PHE A 250 -12.42 -7.46 15.33
CA PHE A 250 -13.51 -7.39 14.35
C PHE A 250 -14.76 -6.70 14.93
N HIS A 251 -14.55 -5.72 15.80
CA HIS A 251 -15.62 -4.98 16.48
C HIS A 251 -16.52 -5.87 17.36
N GLY A 252 -16.02 -7.04 17.79
CA GLY A 252 -16.79 -8.03 18.57
C GLY A 252 -17.77 -8.86 17.75
N ARG A 253 -17.76 -8.73 16.42
CA ARG A 253 -18.70 -9.44 15.52
C ARG A 253 -18.37 -10.93 15.38
N ALA A 254 -17.11 -11.29 15.58
CA ALA A 254 -16.59 -12.64 15.37
C ALA A 254 -16.68 -13.55 16.62
N GLY A 255 -17.52 -13.21 17.60
CA GLY A 255 -17.80 -14.06 18.76
C GLY A 255 -16.57 -14.47 19.56
N ASP A 256 -16.30 -15.78 19.64
CA ASP A 256 -15.23 -16.40 20.40
C ASP A 256 -13.87 -16.44 19.68
N VAL A 257 -13.72 -15.75 18.54
CA VAL A 257 -12.54 -15.84 17.65
C VAL A 257 -11.19 -15.64 18.37
N GLU A 258 -11.16 -14.79 19.40
CA GLU A 258 -9.93 -14.51 20.17
C GLU A 258 -9.47 -15.71 21.02
N THR A 259 -10.36 -16.66 21.29
CA THR A 259 -10.07 -17.85 22.12
C THR A 259 -9.71 -19.09 21.30
N LEU A 260 -9.92 -19.05 19.98
CA LEU A 260 -9.72 -20.19 19.10
C LEU A 260 -8.23 -20.42 18.80
N THR A 261 -7.87 -21.70 18.68
CA THR A 261 -6.54 -22.10 18.20
C THR A 261 -6.40 -21.86 16.69
N ASP A 262 -5.16 -21.79 16.25
CA ASP A 262 -4.80 -21.67 14.84
C ASP A 262 -5.40 -22.79 13.97
N ASP A 263 -5.44 -24.02 14.47
CA ASP A 263 -6.01 -25.16 13.75
C ASP A 263 -7.54 -25.05 13.66
N GLU A 264 -8.20 -24.58 14.71
CA GLU A 264 -9.65 -24.35 14.70
C GLU A 264 -10.05 -23.25 13.72
N LEU A 265 -9.27 -22.16 13.67
CA LEU A 265 -9.48 -21.05 12.73
C LEU A 265 -9.24 -21.44 11.27
N ARG A 266 -8.48 -22.51 11.01
CA ARG A 266 -8.23 -23.02 9.64
C ARG A 266 -9.22 -24.06 9.17
N LYS A 267 -10.09 -24.60 10.05
CA LYS A 267 -11.15 -25.53 9.67
C LYS A 267 -12.12 -24.88 8.66
N PRO A 268 -12.42 -25.50 7.51
CA PRO A 268 -13.25 -24.90 6.47
C PRO A 268 -14.61 -24.39 6.97
N GLU A 269 -15.30 -25.16 7.82
CA GLU A 269 -16.64 -24.81 8.31
C GLU A 269 -16.58 -23.57 9.20
N ARG A 270 -15.60 -23.51 10.11
CA ARG A 270 -15.38 -22.36 11.01
C ARG A 270 -14.95 -21.12 10.24
N ARG A 271 -14.13 -21.26 9.20
CA ARG A 271 -13.73 -20.15 8.33
C ARG A 271 -14.94 -19.49 7.67
N VAL A 272 -15.85 -20.28 7.10
CA VAL A 272 -17.05 -19.75 6.43
C VAL A 272 -17.97 -19.06 7.44
N GLU A 273 -18.21 -19.70 8.59
CA GLU A 273 -19.02 -19.14 9.68
C GLU A 273 -18.45 -17.79 10.17
N ILE A 274 -17.17 -17.75 10.52
CA ILE A 274 -16.52 -16.55 11.06
C ILE A 274 -16.42 -15.46 9.98
N ALA A 275 -16.07 -15.79 8.74
CA ALA A 275 -16.07 -14.81 7.65
C ALA A 275 -17.47 -14.22 7.43
N GLY A 276 -18.52 -15.06 7.47
CA GLY A 276 -19.91 -14.62 7.39
C GLY A 276 -20.30 -13.67 8.52
N THR A 277 -19.90 -13.94 9.76
CA THR A 277 -20.20 -13.05 10.90
C THR A 277 -19.41 -11.74 10.86
N ILE A 278 -18.13 -11.79 10.45
CA ILE A 278 -17.30 -10.62 10.22
C ILE A 278 -17.98 -9.73 9.18
N VAL A 279 -18.31 -10.26 8.00
CA VAL A 279 -18.91 -9.46 6.91
C VAL A 279 -20.35 -9.03 7.24
N GLY A 280 -21.15 -9.92 7.83
CA GLY A 280 -22.55 -9.68 8.19
C GLY A 280 -23.51 -9.71 7.01
N ASP A 281 -24.77 -9.33 7.28
CA ASP A 281 -25.88 -9.48 6.33
C ASP A 281 -26.05 -8.31 5.35
N ASP A 282 -25.40 -7.16 5.61
CA ASP A 282 -25.44 -5.96 4.76
C ASP A 282 -24.44 -6.07 3.59
N VAL A 283 -24.60 -7.14 2.83
CA VAL A 283 -23.88 -7.40 1.58
C VAL A 283 -24.78 -7.29 0.37
N ALA A 284 -24.22 -6.87 -0.75
CA ALA A 284 -24.93 -6.66 -2.01
C ALA A 284 -25.61 -7.96 -2.49
N ASP A 285 -26.82 -7.87 -3.05
CA ASP A 285 -27.62 -9.05 -3.40
C ASP A 285 -26.92 -9.97 -4.41
N ARG A 286 -26.25 -9.39 -5.42
CA ARG A 286 -25.47 -10.18 -6.38
C ARG A 286 -24.30 -10.89 -5.73
N LEU A 287 -23.69 -10.28 -4.72
CA LEU A 287 -22.63 -10.93 -3.96
C LEU A 287 -23.20 -12.09 -3.13
N LYS A 288 -24.34 -11.92 -2.46
CA LYS A 288 -25.02 -13.02 -1.74
C LYS A 288 -25.22 -14.24 -2.64
N VAL A 289 -25.72 -14.02 -3.85
CA VAL A 289 -25.90 -15.08 -4.86
C VAL A 289 -24.55 -15.74 -5.19
N ALA A 290 -23.52 -14.95 -5.48
CA ALA A 290 -22.21 -15.48 -5.84
C ALA A 290 -21.52 -16.23 -4.68
N LEU A 291 -21.73 -15.81 -3.43
CA LEU A 291 -21.25 -16.53 -2.25
C LEU A 291 -21.92 -17.91 -2.10
N GLY A 292 -23.18 -18.04 -2.52
CA GLY A 292 -23.88 -19.32 -2.59
C GLY A 292 -23.27 -20.31 -3.59
N GLU A 293 -22.43 -19.84 -4.52
CA GLU A 293 -21.78 -20.62 -5.56
C GLU A 293 -20.33 -21.02 -5.23
N VAL A 294 -19.77 -20.51 -4.13
CA VAL A 294 -18.43 -20.86 -3.64
C VAL A 294 -18.37 -22.33 -3.26
N GLY A 295 -17.36 -23.04 -3.76
CA GLY A 295 -17.20 -24.49 -3.60
C GLY A 295 -18.08 -25.33 -4.54
N LYS A 296 -18.96 -24.69 -5.34
CA LYS A 296 -19.81 -25.36 -6.35
C LYS A 296 -19.35 -25.05 -7.76
N THR A 297 -19.39 -23.77 -8.14
CA THR A 297 -19.05 -23.30 -9.49
C THR A 297 -17.90 -22.30 -9.51
N ILE A 298 -17.59 -21.68 -8.36
CA ILE A 298 -16.40 -20.83 -8.18
C ILE A 298 -15.59 -21.27 -6.94
N PRO A 299 -14.25 -21.10 -6.92
CA PRO A 299 -13.42 -21.63 -5.84
C PRO A 299 -13.34 -20.71 -4.60
N SER A 300 -13.65 -19.43 -4.74
CA SER A 300 -13.41 -18.42 -3.71
C SER A 300 -14.33 -17.21 -3.85
N TRP A 301 -14.27 -16.31 -2.85
CA TRP A 301 -14.96 -15.02 -2.87
C TRP A 301 -14.69 -14.26 -4.17
N PRO A 302 -15.72 -13.82 -4.90
CA PRO A 302 -15.55 -13.07 -6.14
C PRO A 302 -15.11 -11.63 -5.84
N GLN A 303 -14.13 -11.15 -6.59
CA GLN A 303 -13.58 -9.80 -6.41
C GLN A 303 -13.57 -9.10 -7.77
N LEU A 304 -14.23 -7.94 -7.87
CA LEU A 304 -14.26 -7.13 -9.08
C LEU A 304 -13.12 -6.11 -9.07
N GLY A 305 -12.58 -5.79 -10.25
CA GLY A 305 -11.57 -4.74 -10.37
C GLY A 305 -12.08 -3.34 -9.99
N THR A 306 -13.37 -3.08 -10.21
CA THR A 306 -14.06 -1.85 -9.78
C THR A 306 -14.04 -1.72 -8.25
N ALA A 307 -14.53 -2.73 -7.54
CA ALA A 307 -14.55 -2.77 -6.09
C ALA A 307 -13.14 -2.76 -5.49
N ALA A 308 -12.21 -3.57 -6.00
CA ALA A 308 -10.84 -3.60 -5.50
C ALA A 308 -10.12 -2.23 -5.68
N THR A 309 -10.44 -1.50 -6.76
CA THR A 309 -9.92 -0.14 -6.98
C THR A 309 -10.54 0.85 -6.00
N LEU A 310 -11.86 0.80 -5.81
CA LEU A 310 -12.57 1.63 -4.84
C LEU A 310 -12.09 1.36 -3.40
N ALA A 311 -11.88 0.10 -3.05
CA ALA A 311 -11.34 -0.34 -1.77
C ALA A 311 -9.94 0.25 -1.55
N GLY A 312 -9.11 0.29 -2.60
CA GLY A 312 -7.83 0.99 -2.58
C GLY A 312 -7.95 2.47 -2.21
N VAL A 313 -8.91 3.19 -2.81
CA VAL A 313 -9.18 4.61 -2.51
C VAL A 313 -9.64 4.79 -1.06
N VAL A 314 -10.62 3.99 -0.63
CA VAL A 314 -11.24 4.08 0.70
C VAL A 314 -10.23 3.75 1.79
N GLY A 315 -9.49 2.64 1.65
CA GLY A 315 -8.49 2.21 2.62
C GLY A 315 -7.32 3.19 2.75
N ALA A 316 -6.81 3.71 1.63
CA ALA A 316 -5.73 4.70 1.65
C ALA A 316 -6.18 6.05 2.24
N LEU A 317 -7.41 6.48 1.96
CA LEU A 317 -7.98 7.69 2.56
C LEU A 317 -8.12 7.53 4.08
N ALA A 318 -8.62 6.39 4.56
CA ALA A 318 -8.74 6.11 5.99
C ALA A 318 -7.37 6.08 6.65
N ALA A 319 -6.38 5.40 6.06
CA ALA A 319 -5.01 5.38 6.56
C ALA A 319 -4.41 6.79 6.66
N ARG A 320 -4.59 7.61 5.61
CA ARG A 320 -4.12 9.00 5.61
C ARG A 320 -4.79 9.83 6.70
N LYS A 321 -6.11 9.72 6.84
CA LYS A 321 -6.87 10.43 7.90
C LYS A 321 -6.36 10.07 9.29
N VAL A 322 -6.11 8.79 9.57
CA VAL A 322 -5.55 8.33 10.85
C VAL A 322 -4.15 8.92 11.08
N ILE A 323 -3.26 8.83 10.09
CA ILE A 323 -1.87 9.33 10.22
C ILE A 323 -1.82 10.86 10.38
N CYS A 324 -2.73 11.57 9.72
CA CYS A 324 -2.85 13.02 9.77
C CYS A 324 -3.60 13.54 11.01
N GLY A 325 -4.09 12.65 11.88
CA GLY A 325 -4.77 13.04 13.12
C GLY A 325 -6.21 13.55 12.93
N ALA A 326 -6.88 13.16 11.84
CA ALA A 326 -8.29 13.45 11.67
C ALA A 326 -9.16 12.68 12.69
N ASP A 327 -10.31 13.25 13.03
CA ASP A 327 -11.30 12.58 13.88
C ASP A 327 -12.00 11.46 13.08
N LEU A 328 -11.44 10.25 13.22
CA LEU A 328 -11.93 9.03 12.58
C LEU A 328 -12.01 7.92 13.63
N PRO A 329 -13.17 7.73 14.27
CA PRO A 329 -13.34 6.75 15.34
C PRO A 329 -13.30 5.32 14.79
N SER A 330 -13.20 4.33 15.69
CA SER A 330 -13.38 2.94 15.29
C SER A 330 -14.81 2.69 14.80
N GLY A 331 -14.95 1.79 13.84
CA GLY A 331 -16.27 1.40 13.35
C GLY A 331 -16.24 0.80 11.95
N ARG A 332 -17.44 0.39 11.53
CA ARG A 332 -17.71 -0.09 10.18
C ARG A 332 -18.42 1.00 9.39
N HIS A 333 -17.97 1.20 8.16
CA HIS A 333 -18.54 2.12 7.20
C HIS A 333 -18.80 1.41 5.87
N HIS A 334 -19.81 1.87 5.13
CA HIS A 334 -20.15 1.35 3.82
C HIS A 334 -20.02 2.46 2.79
N VAL A 335 -19.36 2.16 1.67
CA VAL A 335 -19.29 3.03 0.49
C VAL A 335 -20.07 2.33 -0.61
N ARG A 336 -21.23 2.88 -0.93
CA ARG A 336 -22.17 2.31 -1.91
C ARG A 336 -22.09 3.06 -3.22
N VAL A 337 -21.50 2.41 -4.23
CA VAL A 337 -21.48 2.90 -5.62
C VAL A 337 -22.64 2.32 -6.40
N SER A 338 -23.20 1.20 -5.94
CA SER A 338 -24.43 0.60 -6.45
C SER A 338 -25.64 1.56 -6.44
N ASP A 339 -25.58 2.64 -5.65
CA ASP A 339 -26.60 3.70 -5.62
C ASP A 339 -26.63 4.57 -6.90
N LEU A 340 -25.66 4.42 -7.81
CA LEU A 340 -25.58 5.20 -9.06
C LEU A 340 -26.63 4.80 -10.13
N GLY A 341 -27.37 3.71 -9.92
CA GLY A 341 -28.46 3.27 -10.80
C GLY A 341 -28.12 2.05 -11.65
#